data_AF-A0A699YYT6-F1
#
_entry.id   AF-A0A699YYT6-F1
#
_cell.length_a   1.000
_cell.length_b   1.000
_cell.length_c   1.000
_cell.angle_alpha   90.00
_cell.angle_beta   90.00
_cell.angle_gamma   90.00
#
_symmetry.space_group_name_H-M   'P 1'
#
loop_
_entity.id
_entity.type
_entity.pdbx_description
1 polymer ?
#
loop_
_entity_poly.entity_id
_entity_poly.type
_entity_poly.pdbx_seq_one_letter_code
_entity_poly.pdbx_strand_id
1 'polypeptide(L)'
;MALLVRAELADPPGAGLVGQGSGLGPVEGFRPACSSQVKSETCVKDAAGAIAKVLQRLSSTLVTALHQDDSHQALNKALKALAVSRKYVSDQEPGQEVGFLPLLRSNPWGNLDPHLFAFLAFKVSLVPGVSLKASDATDLNAVMKAGGQAALFVAMTAVVGARRRLKREHAQDIMLMPQWFTEDTTAQLGRQSKFLRLNVLPCGLNGVQGTARQSSVRVTEPQAA
;
A
#
# COMPACT_ATOMS: atom_id res chain seq x y z
N MET A 1 -18.97 11.80 -1.93
CA MET A 1 -19.23 10.56 -2.71
C MET A 1 -18.26 9.50 -2.21
N ALA A 2 -18.72 8.39 -1.63
CA ALA A 2 -17.84 7.37 -1.06
C ALA A 2 -17.40 6.37 -2.14
N LEU A 3 -16.10 6.23 -2.38
CA LEU A 3 -15.55 5.24 -3.30
C LEU A 3 -15.72 3.85 -2.69
N LEU A 4 -16.56 3.00 -3.28
CA LEU A 4 -16.67 1.59 -2.89
C LEU A 4 -15.52 0.81 -3.54
N VAL A 5 -14.42 0.65 -2.81
CA VAL A 5 -13.32 -0.23 -3.22
C VAL A 5 -13.63 -1.63 -2.73
N ARG A 6 -13.94 -2.56 -3.65
CA ARG A 6 -14.02 -3.98 -3.31
C ARG A 6 -12.61 -4.56 -3.40
N ALA A 7 -11.92 -4.59 -2.26
CA ALA A 7 -10.71 -5.40 -2.12
C ALA A 7 -11.16 -6.86 -1.98
N GLU A 8 -10.84 -7.71 -2.96
CA GLU A 8 -10.93 -9.15 -2.77
C GLU A 8 -9.74 -9.60 -1.92
N LEU A 9 -9.87 -9.41 -0.60
CA LEU A 9 -9.02 -10.10 0.35
C LEU A 9 -9.49 -11.56 0.36
N ALA A 10 -8.74 -12.46 -0.28
CA ALA A 10 -8.92 -13.87 0.02
C ALA A 10 -8.57 -14.07 1.51
N ASP A 11 -9.38 -14.85 2.22
CA ASP A 11 -9.08 -15.21 3.61
C ASP A 11 -7.64 -15.74 3.68
N PRO A 12 -6.79 -15.18 4.55
CA PRO A 12 -5.48 -15.76 4.77
C PRO A 12 -5.68 -17.18 5.32
N PRO A 13 -4.96 -18.20 4.83
CA PRO A 13 -4.99 -19.51 5.46
C PRO A 13 -4.49 -19.36 6.90
N GLY A 14 -5.42 -19.45 7.86
CA GLY A 14 -5.18 -19.63 9.29
C GLY A 14 -4.08 -18.78 9.91
N ALA A 15 -4.35 -17.50 10.20
CA ALA A 15 -3.63 -16.79 11.25
C ALA A 15 -4.10 -17.32 12.62
N GLY A 16 -3.60 -18.49 13.01
CA GLY A 16 -3.73 -18.99 14.37
C GLY A 16 -2.94 -18.10 15.32
N LEU A 17 -3.65 -17.23 16.03
CA LEU A 17 -3.18 -16.63 17.28
C LEU A 17 -3.40 -17.66 18.40
N VAL A 18 -2.38 -17.82 19.24
CA VAL A 18 -2.33 -18.55 20.53
C VAL A 18 -1.90 -20.03 20.49
N GLY A 19 -0.76 -20.30 21.14
CA GLY A 19 -0.30 -21.62 21.55
C GLY A 19 1.03 -21.52 22.32
N GLN A 20 0.94 -21.49 23.66
CA GLN A 20 2.08 -21.71 24.56
C GLN A 20 2.63 -23.14 24.36
N GLY A 21 3.95 -23.33 24.43
CA GLY A 21 4.54 -24.67 24.54
C GLY A 21 5.98 -24.78 24.02
N SER A 22 6.89 -25.01 24.95
CA SER A 22 8.32 -25.31 24.84
C SER A 22 8.75 -26.28 23.73
N GLY A 23 9.91 -26.05 23.09
CA GLY A 23 10.62 -27.08 22.31
C GLY A 23 11.58 -26.54 21.24
N LEU A 24 12.86 -26.92 21.35
CA LEU A 24 14.04 -26.49 20.59
C LEU A 24 13.99 -26.73 19.07
N GLY A 25 14.48 -25.75 18.29
CA GLY A 25 14.96 -25.89 16.91
C GLY A 25 15.10 -24.53 16.20
N PRO A 26 16.15 -24.26 15.39
CA PRO A 26 16.23 -23.03 14.60
C PRO A 26 15.14 -23.08 13.53
N VAL A 27 14.16 -22.19 13.63
CA VAL A 27 13.07 -22.08 12.66
C VAL A 27 13.64 -21.56 11.35
N GLU A 28 13.94 -22.46 10.42
CA GLU A 28 14.17 -22.10 9.02
C GLU A 28 12.95 -21.30 8.53
N GLY A 29 13.24 -20.08 8.09
CA GLY A 29 12.24 -19.06 7.81
C GLY A 29 11.19 -19.56 6.83
N PHE A 30 9.94 -19.58 7.30
CA PHE A 30 8.75 -19.68 6.47
C PHE A 30 8.86 -18.66 5.35
N ARG A 31 9.25 -19.09 4.14
CA ARG A 31 9.10 -18.28 2.93
C ARG A 31 7.66 -18.48 2.50
N PRO A 32 6.76 -17.49 2.67
CA PRO A 32 5.45 -17.62 2.06
C PRO A 32 5.69 -17.80 0.57
N ALA A 33 5.11 -18.84 -0.04
CA ALA A 33 5.21 -19.15 -1.47
C ALA A 33 4.72 -17.99 -2.39
N CYS A 34 4.26 -16.90 -1.78
CA CYS A 34 3.64 -15.73 -2.37
C CYS A 34 4.33 -14.44 -1.87
N SER A 35 5.65 -14.46 -1.71
CA SER A 35 6.42 -13.30 -1.25
C SER A 35 7.54 -12.92 -2.21
N SER A 36 7.74 -11.61 -2.39
CA SER A 36 8.82 -11.04 -3.19
C SER A 36 9.74 -10.22 -2.29
N GLN A 37 11.04 -10.49 -2.35
CA GLN A 37 12.04 -9.72 -1.60
C GLN A 37 12.72 -8.74 -2.53
N VAL A 38 12.81 -7.49 -2.11
CA VAL A 38 13.46 -6.40 -2.85
C VAL A 38 14.64 -5.91 -2.04
N LYS A 39 15.83 -5.91 -2.65
CA LYS A 39 17.09 -5.42 -2.10
C LYS A 39 17.52 -4.13 -2.79
N SER A 40 18.60 -3.53 -2.31
CA SER A 40 19.15 -2.27 -2.86
C SER A 40 19.67 -2.45 -4.29
N GLU A 41 20.08 -3.65 -4.70
CA GLU A 41 20.55 -4.02 -6.04
C GLU A 41 19.43 -4.47 -6.99
N THR A 42 18.25 -4.81 -6.49
CA THR A 42 17.15 -5.38 -7.30
C THR A 42 16.74 -4.47 -8.47
N CYS A 43 16.52 -5.03 -9.65
CA CYS A 43 15.96 -4.30 -10.79
C CYS A 43 14.46 -4.04 -10.56
N VAL A 44 14.03 -2.79 -10.73
CA VAL A 44 12.62 -2.39 -10.51
C VAL A 44 11.65 -3.12 -11.44
N LYS A 45 12.02 -3.29 -12.72
CA LYS A 45 11.17 -3.96 -13.71
C LYS A 45 11.00 -5.45 -13.39
N ASP A 46 12.08 -6.11 -12.98
CA ASP A 46 12.06 -7.53 -12.63
C ASP A 46 11.20 -7.79 -11.40
N ALA A 47 11.36 -6.96 -10.35
CA ALA A 47 10.52 -7.02 -9.16
C ALA A 47 9.05 -6.75 -9.50
N ALA A 48 8.77 -5.75 -10.36
CA ALA A 48 7.40 -5.44 -10.79
C ALA A 48 6.77 -6.59 -11.59
N GLY A 49 7.53 -7.23 -12.48
CA GLY A 49 7.10 -8.39 -13.24
C GLY A 49 6.81 -9.60 -12.34
N ALA A 50 7.65 -9.83 -11.32
CA ALA A 50 7.42 -10.86 -10.33
C ALA A 50 6.14 -10.61 -9.52
N ILE A 51 5.94 -9.38 -9.03
CA ILE A 51 4.71 -8.98 -8.32
C ILE A 51 3.48 -9.22 -9.18
N ALA A 52 3.47 -8.71 -10.42
CA ALA A 52 2.36 -8.86 -11.34
C ALA A 52 2.06 -10.34 -11.63
N LYS A 53 3.09 -11.16 -11.87
CA LYS A 53 2.94 -12.60 -12.11
C LYS A 53 2.34 -13.36 -10.92
N VAL A 54 2.66 -12.95 -9.70
CA VAL A 54 2.02 -13.52 -8.50
C VAL A 54 0.55 -13.07 -8.44
N LEU A 55 0.27 -11.79 -8.67
CA LEU A 55 -1.10 -11.24 -8.66
C LEU A 55 -2.01 -11.75 -9.79
N GLN A 56 -1.44 -12.29 -10.88
CA GLN A 56 -2.21 -13.03 -11.89
C GLN A 56 -2.78 -14.34 -11.33
N ARG A 57 -2.04 -14.98 -10.43
CA ARG A 57 -2.36 -16.32 -9.91
C ARG A 57 -3.09 -16.26 -8.58
N LEU A 58 -2.84 -15.21 -7.80
CA LEU A 58 -3.29 -15.05 -6.44
C LEU A 58 -3.89 -13.66 -6.25
N SER A 59 -4.77 -13.52 -5.26
CA SER A 59 -5.38 -12.22 -4.93
C SER A 59 -4.41 -11.25 -4.28
N SER A 60 -3.36 -11.74 -3.62
CA SER A 60 -2.39 -10.92 -2.90
C SER A 60 -0.97 -11.49 -2.89
N THR A 61 0.00 -10.63 -2.59
CA THR A 61 1.42 -10.96 -2.45
C THR A 61 2.08 -10.09 -1.39
N LEU A 62 3.06 -10.64 -0.69
CA LEU A 62 3.83 -9.90 0.30
C LEU A 62 5.16 -9.43 -0.31
N VAL A 63 5.33 -8.12 -0.45
CA VAL A 63 6.58 -7.52 -0.94
C VAL A 63 7.39 -7.02 0.26
N THR A 64 8.57 -7.56 0.48
CA THR A 64 9.45 -7.15 1.61
C THR A 64 10.62 -6.35 1.08
N ALA A 65 10.79 -5.13 1.59
CA ALA A 65 11.99 -4.34 1.35
C ALA A 65 13.06 -4.75 2.38
N LEU A 66 14.13 -5.38 1.90
CA LEU A 66 15.22 -5.83 2.76
C LEU A 66 16.12 -4.64 3.10
N HIS A 67 16.19 -4.30 4.38
CA HIS A 67 17.10 -3.29 4.88
C HIS A 67 18.50 -3.92 5.02
N GLN A 68 19.36 -3.65 4.04
CA GLN A 68 20.76 -4.08 4.05
C GLN A 68 21.71 -2.90 4.28
N ASP A 69 21.20 -1.67 4.12
CA ASP A 69 21.93 -0.42 4.19
C ASP A 69 21.02 0.74 4.65
N ASP A 70 21.64 1.78 5.21
CA ASP A 70 20.96 3.01 5.68
C ASP A 70 20.41 3.87 4.53
N SER A 71 20.63 3.48 3.28
CA SER A 71 20.24 4.26 2.11
C SER A 71 18.73 4.25 1.84
N HIS A 72 17.95 3.37 2.47
CA HIS A 72 16.53 3.12 2.13
C HIS A 72 16.29 2.77 0.65
N GLN A 73 17.33 2.32 -0.07
CA GLN A 73 17.25 2.07 -1.51
C GLN A 73 16.33 0.89 -1.83
N ALA A 74 16.34 -0.16 -1.02
CA ALA A 74 15.43 -1.29 -1.16
C ALA A 74 13.96 -0.87 -1.03
N LEU A 75 13.66 0.01 -0.05
CA LEU A 75 12.32 0.58 0.15
C LEU A 75 11.87 1.37 -1.09
N ASN A 76 12.73 2.27 -1.56
CA ASN A 76 12.52 3.06 -2.76
C ASN A 76 12.23 2.16 -3.98
N LYS A 77 13.04 1.11 -4.18
CA LYS A 77 12.85 0.15 -5.28
C LYS A 77 11.56 -0.64 -5.15
N ALA A 78 11.18 -1.06 -3.96
CA ALA A 78 9.94 -1.81 -3.73
C ALA A 78 8.70 -0.98 -4.07
N LEU A 79 8.65 0.28 -3.63
CA LEU A 79 7.55 1.20 -3.94
C LEU A 79 7.47 1.51 -5.45
N LYS A 80 8.61 1.70 -6.10
CA LYS A 80 8.68 1.86 -7.56
C LYS A 80 8.20 0.60 -8.28
N ALA A 81 8.57 -0.58 -7.80
CA ALA A 81 8.15 -1.85 -8.37
C ALA A 81 6.64 -2.05 -8.24
N LEU A 82 6.04 -1.69 -7.10
CA LEU A 82 4.58 -1.68 -6.92
C LEU A 82 3.90 -0.74 -7.94
N ALA A 83 4.42 0.48 -8.12
CA ALA A 83 3.90 1.43 -9.10
C ALA A 83 3.99 0.93 -10.55
N VAL A 84 5.07 0.24 -10.91
CA VAL A 84 5.23 -0.36 -12.24
C VAL A 84 4.34 -1.60 -12.40
N SER A 85 4.22 -2.43 -11.37
CA SER A 85 3.38 -3.64 -11.39
C SER A 85 1.90 -3.32 -11.61
N ARG A 86 1.44 -2.17 -11.10
CA ARG A 86 0.11 -1.63 -11.38
C ARG A 86 -0.17 -1.55 -12.87
N LYS A 87 0.77 -1.00 -13.64
CA LYS A 87 0.65 -0.92 -15.10
C LYS A 87 0.59 -2.31 -15.75
N TYR A 88 1.43 -3.24 -15.30
CA TYR A 88 1.41 -4.60 -15.84
C TYR A 88 0.09 -5.32 -15.58
N VAL A 89 -0.50 -5.14 -14.40
CA VAL A 89 -1.80 -5.71 -14.06
C VAL A 89 -2.91 -5.03 -14.86
N SER A 90 -2.92 -3.70 -14.95
CA SER A 90 -3.95 -2.96 -15.70
C SER A 90 -3.93 -3.25 -17.20
N ASP A 91 -2.73 -3.45 -17.78
CA ASP A 91 -2.57 -3.78 -19.20
C ASP A 91 -3.09 -5.20 -19.52
N GLN A 92 -3.09 -6.11 -18.54
CA GLN A 92 -3.53 -7.50 -18.70
C GLN A 92 -5.01 -7.71 -18.35
N GLU A 93 -5.48 -7.04 -17.30
CA GLU A 93 -6.85 -7.11 -16.79
C GLU A 93 -7.42 -5.68 -16.70
N PRO A 94 -7.97 -5.12 -17.78
CA PRO A 94 -8.52 -3.76 -17.77
C PRO A 94 -9.57 -3.58 -16.67
N GLY A 95 -9.43 -2.50 -15.89
CA GLY A 95 -10.28 -2.23 -14.72
C GLY A 95 -9.77 -2.81 -13.40
N GLN A 96 -8.71 -3.62 -13.45
CA GLN A 96 -7.95 -4.00 -12.25
C GLN A 96 -6.78 -3.04 -12.03
N GLU A 97 -6.56 -2.75 -10.75
CA GLU A 97 -5.45 -1.94 -10.27
C GLU A 97 -4.70 -2.67 -9.17
N VAL A 98 -3.54 -2.13 -8.78
CA VAL A 98 -2.76 -2.64 -7.65
C VAL A 98 -2.83 -1.64 -6.51
N GLY A 99 -3.37 -2.09 -5.38
CA GLY A 99 -3.29 -1.40 -4.09
C GLY A 99 -2.33 -2.12 -3.16
N PHE A 100 -1.88 -1.45 -2.10
CA PHE A 100 -1.09 -2.07 -1.07
C PHE A 100 -1.31 -1.47 0.32
N LEU A 101 -0.95 -2.27 1.33
CA LEU A 101 -0.99 -1.93 2.74
C LEU A 101 0.44 -1.99 3.32
N PRO A 102 1.05 -0.86 3.71
CA PRO A 102 2.40 -0.83 4.26
C PRO A 102 2.43 -1.29 5.72
N LEU A 103 3.37 -2.17 6.05
CA LEU A 103 3.53 -2.81 7.36
C LEU A 103 4.99 -2.69 7.81
N LEU A 104 5.21 -2.58 9.11
CA LEU A 104 6.54 -2.80 9.69
C LEU A 104 6.69 -4.27 10.05
N ARG A 105 7.87 -4.82 9.79
CA ARG A 105 8.23 -6.20 10.13
C ARG A 105 8.92 -6.23 11.48
N SER A 106 8.81 -7.36 12.17
CA SER A 106 9.65 -7.64 13.32
C SER A 106 11.05 -8.03 12.87
N ASN A 107 12.06 -7.58 13.62
CA ASN A 107 13.42 -8.09 13.53
C ASN A 107 13.51 -9.52 14.13
N PRO A 108 14.67 -10.20 14.04
CA PRO A 108 14.83 -11.56 14.57
C PRO A 108 14.54 -11.71 16.06
N TRP A 109 14.57 -10.62 16.83
CA TRP A 109 14.27 -10.60 18.26
C TRP A 109 12.78 -10.37 18.56
N GLY A 110 11.92 -10.34 17.53
CA GLY A 110 10.47 -10.16 17.66
C GLY A 110 10.03 -8.70 17.78
N ASN A 111 10.96 -7.75 17.93
CA ASN A 111 10.66 -6.34 18.04
C ASN A 111 10.34 -5.74 16.68
N LEU A 112 9.34 -4.85 16.62
CA LEU A 112 9.03 -4.09 15.41
C LEU A 112 10.22 -3.21 15.03
N ASP A 113 10.72 -3.39 13.81
CA ASP A 113 11.84 -2.64 13.28
C ASP A 113 11.33 -1.48 12.41
N PRO A 114 11.64 -0.21 12.74
CA PRO A 114 11.17 0.94 11.98
C PRO A 114 11.78 1.04 10.57
N HIS A 115 12.82 0.26 10.26
CA HIS A 115 13.50 0.27 8.97
C HIS A 115 13.12 -0.92 8.07
N LEU A 116 12.49 -1.95 8.62
CA LEU A 116 12.04 -3.12 7.86
C LEU A 116 10.59 -2.97 7.42
N PHE A 117 10.40 -2.51 6.18
CA PHE A 117 9.08 -2.40 5.57
C PHE A 117 8.69 -3.65 4.79
N ALA A 118 7.41 -3.99 4.88
CA ALA A 118 6.74 -4.90 3.97
C ALA A 118 5.44 -4.29 3.45
N PHE A 119 4.96 -4.80 2.33
CA PHE A 119 3.76 -4.34 1.66
C PHE A 119 2.90 -5.54 1.32
N LEU A 120 1.70 -5.59 1.89
CA LEU A 120 0.69 -6.52 1.41
C LEU A 120 0.03 -5.88 0.18
N ALA A 121 0.39 -6.36 -1.00
CA ALA A 121 -0.13 -5.88 -2.28
C ALA A 121 -1.24 -6.81 -2.78
N PHE A 122 -2.27 -6.25 -3.42
CA PHE A 122 -3.44 -6.99 -3.92
C PHE A 122 -4.07 -6.30 -5.11
N LYS A 123 -4.84 -7.07 -5.88
CA LYS A 123 -5.67 -6.53 -6.97
C LYS A 123 -6.88 -5.79 -6.40
N VAL A 124 -7.22 -4.69 -7.04
CA VAL A 124 -8.35 -3.83 -6.69
C VAL A 124 -9.16 -3.59 -7.94
N SER A 125 -10.44 -3.98 -7.92
CA SER A 125 -11.36 -3.67 -9.00
C SER A 125 -11.91 -2.26 -8.82
N LEU A 126 -11.66 -1.40 -9.82
CA LEU A 126 -12.29 -0.09 -9.85
C LEU A 126 -13.74 -0.22 -10.29
N VAL A 127 -14.63 0.55 -9.66
CA VAL A 127 -16.03 0.65 -10.10
C VAL A 127 -16.05 1.29 -11.51
N PRO A 128 -16.86 0.79 -12.45
CA PRO A 128 -16.98 1.40 -13.78
C PRO A 128 -17.24 2.92 -13.69
N GLY A 129 -16.46 3.70 -14.44
CA GLY A 129 -16.52 5.17 -14.42
C GLY A 129 -15.64 5.84 -13.37
N VAL A 130 -15.08 5.10 -12.41
CA VAL A 130 -14.02 5.62 -11.53
C VAL A 130 -12.69 5.50 -12.24
N SER A 131 -12.04 6.64 -12.45
CA SER A 131 -10.64 6.69 -12.87
C SER A 131 -9.80 7.34 -11.77
N LEU A 132 -8.68 6.70 -11.43
CA LEU A 132 -7.63 7.33 -10.63
C LEU A 132 -6.95 8.37 -11.52
N LYS A 133 -7.54 9.58 -11.58
CA LYS A 133 -7.03 10.67 -12.41
C LYS A 133 -5.58 10.98 -12.04
N ALA A 134 -4.74 11.17 -13.05
CA ALA A 134 -3.34 11.54 -12.89
C ALA A 134 -3.16 12.99 -12.42
N SER A 135 -4.16 13.85 -12.64
CA SER A 135 -4.16 15.25 -12.25
C SER A 135 -4.61 15.44 -10.80
N ASP A 136 -4.30 16.60 -10.21
CA ASP A 136 -4.73 16.99 -8.85
C ASP A 136 -6.26 17.10 -8.70
N ALA A 137 -7.02 16.89 -9.78
CA ALA A 137 -8.47 16.85 -9.82
C ALA A 137 -9.06 15.47 -9.44
N THR A 138 -8.46 14.78 -8.46
CA THR A 138 -9.10 13.60 -7.87
C THR A 138 -10.05 14.04 -6.76
N ASP A 139 -11.32 13.67 -6.88
CA ASP A 139 -12.34 13.73 -5.81
C ASP A 139 -12.04 12.76 -4.64
N LEU A 140 -10.79 12.30 -4.51
CA LEU A 140 -10.29 11.35 -3.52
C LEU A 140 -9.47 12.11 -2.49
N ASN A 141 -9.98 12.12 -1.26
CA ASN A 141 -9.70 13.11 -0.21
C ASN A 141 -8.30 13.11 0.42
N ALA A 142 -7.32 12.32 -0.06
CA ALA A 142 -5.94 12.42 0.40
C ALA A 142 -4.94 11.86 -0.62
N VAL A 143 -3.93 12.66 -0.96
CA VAL A 143 -2.84 12.30 -1.88
C VAL A 143 -1.52 12.64 -1.23
N MET A 144 -0.56 11.71 -1.26
CA MET A 144 0.82 11.99 -0.88
C MET A 144 1.71 11.96 -2.13
N LYS A 145 2.60 12.93 -2.26
CA LYS A 145 3.62 13.01 -3.30
C LYS A 145 4.99 12.95 -2.63
N ALA A 146 5.86 12.05 -3.07
CA ALA A 146 7.20 11.91 -2.52
C ALA A 146 8.22 11.58 -3.61
N GLY A 147 9.37 12.25 -3.55
CA GLY A 147 10.51 12.05 -4.45
C GLY A 147 11.77 11.77 -3.65
N GLY A 148 12.49 10.71 -4.02
CA GLY A 148 13.72 10.30 -3.34
C GLY A 148 13.49 9.35 -2.17
N GLN A 149 14.55 8.63 -1.80
CA GLN A 149 14.50 7.52 -0.83
C GLN A 149 14.14 7.97 0.59
N ALA A 150 14.71 9.08 1.07
CA ALA A 150 14.44 9.61 2.41
C ALA A 150 12.98 10.09 2.56
N ALA A 151 12.46 10.81 1.55
CA ALA A 151 11.07 11.26 1.57
C ALA A 151 10.09 10.08 1.56
N LEU A 152 10.38 9.03 0.78
CA LEU A 152 9.56 7.82 0.77
C LEU A 152 9.61 7.07 2.10
N PHE A 153 10.77 7.02 2.77
CA PHE A 153 10.89 6.46 4.11
C PHE A 153 10.01 7.20 5.12
N VAL A 154 10.14 8.53 5.20
CA VAL A 154 9.33 9.36 6.10
C VAL A 154 7.83 9.18 5.80
N ALA A 155 7.45 9.20 4.52
CA ALA A 155 6.07 9.00 4.11
C ALA A 155 5.52 7.62 4.54
N MET A 156 6.29 6.54 4.36
CA MET A 156 5.83 5.20 4.74
C MET A 156 5.76 5.03 6.26
N THR A 157 6.71 5.58 7.01
CA THR A 157 6.65 5.61 8.48
C THR A 157 5.39 6.33 8.97
N ALA A 158 5.08 7.49 8.38
CA ALA A 158 3.87 8.26 8.71
C ALA A 158 2.59 7.47 8.38
N VAL A 159 2.53 6.80 7.22
CA VAL A 159 1.35 5.98 6.87
C VAL A 159 1.19 4.80 7.81
N VAL A 160 2.26 4.07 8.16
CA VAL A 160 2.13 2.96 9.12
C VAL A 160 1.62 3.46 10.48
N GLY A 161 2.14 4.60 10.95
CA GLY A 161 1.65 5.26 12.17
C GLY A 161 0.17 5.63 12.08
N ALA A 162 -0.23 6.27 10.98
CA ALA A 162 -1.62 6.64 10.72
C ALA A 162 -2.55 5.42 10.67
N ARG A 163 -2.14 4.35 9.98
CA ARG A 163 -2.89 3.08 9.96
C ARG A 163 -3.10 2.54 11.36
N ARG A 164 -2.05 2.43 12.19
CA ARG A 164 -2.17 1.94 13.58
C ARG A 164 -3.16 2.78 14.39
N ARG A 165 -3.08 4.10 14.26
CA ARG A 165 -3.97 5.05 14.95
C ARG A 165 -5.43 4.88 14.50
N LEU A 166 -5.68 4.86 13.20
CA LEU A 166 -7.02 4.69 12.62
C LEU A 166 -7.66 3.37 13.03
N LYS A 167 -6.87 2.28 13.08
CA LYS A 167 -7.38 0.98 13.53
C LYS A 167 -7.83 1.01 14.98
N ARG A 168 -7.01 1.61 15.84
CA ARG A 168 -7.25 1.67 17.28
C ARG A 168 -8.40 2.60 17.64
N GLU A 169 -8.48 3.77 17.01
CA GLU A 169 -9.39 4.85 17.41
C GLU A 169 -10.70 4.84 16.61
N HIS A 170 -10.70 4.32 15.38
CA HIS A 170 -11.82 4.49 14.45
C HIS A 170 -12.29 3.18 13.79
N ALA A 171 -11.69 2.02 14.11
CA ALA A 171 -11.95 0.75 13.44
C ALA A 171 -11.84 0.84 11.90
N GLN A 172 -10.99 1.74 11.41
CA GLN A 172 -10.75 2.01 10.01
C GLN A 172 -9.29 1.73 9.65
N ASP A 173 -9.03 1.48 8.37
CA ASP A 173 -7.69 1.35 7.82
C ASP A 173 -7.58 2.19 6.54
N ILE A 174 -6.36 2.35 6.04
CA ILE A 174 -6.10 3.01 4.76
C ILE A 174 -5.21 2.13 3.90
N MET A 175 -5.55 2.05 2.61
CA MET A 175 -4.72 1.46 1.57
C MET A 175 -4.10 2.55 0.69
N LEU A 176 -2.98 2.22 0.06
CA LEU A 176 -2.29 3.09 -0.86
C LEU A 176 -2.37 2.54 -2.28
N MET A 177 -2.60 3.42 -3.25
CA MET A 177 -2.51 3.09 -4.67
C MET A 177 -1.36 3.90 -5.30
N PRO A 178 -0.27 3.25 -5.71
CA PRO A 178 0.89 3.94 -6.23
C PRO A 178 0.68 4.34 -7.69
N GLN A 179 1.22 5.50 -8.05
CA GLN A 179 1.19 6.03 -9.39
C GLN A 179 2.46 6.83 -9.67
N TRP A 180 3.03 6.62 -10.85
CA TRP A 180 4.03 7.54 -11.36
C TRP A 180 3.37 8.80 -11.87
N PHE A 181 3.91 9.96 -11.49
CA PHE A 181 3.57 11.21 -12.14
C PHE A 181 4.83 12.01 -12.43
N THR A 182 4.75 12.81 -13.49
CA THR A 182 5.79 13.76 -13.86
C THR A 182 5.29 15.14 -13.45
N GLU A 183 6.11 15.87 -12.70
CA GLU A 183 5.84 17.24 -12.33
C GLU A 183 6.81 18.15 -13.07
N ASP A 184 6.30 19.28 -13.56
CA ASP A 184 7.15 20.27 -14.19
C ASP A 184 7.91 21.06 -13.13
N THR A 185 9.10 20.57 -12.81
CA THR A 185 10.04 21.22 -11.91
C THR A 185 11.08 22.04 -12.66
N THR A 186 10.87 22.37 -13.94
CA THR A 186 11.88 23.10 -14.74
C THR A 186 12.24 24.45 -14.15
N ALA A 187 11.27 25.18 -13.59
CA ALA A 187 11.52 26.46 -12.93
C ALA A 187 12.43 26.36 -11.69
N GLN A 188 12.45 25.21 -10.99
CA GLN A 188 13.18 25.02 -9.74
C GLN A 188 14.46 24.20 -9.91
N LEU A 189 14.42 23.19 -10.76
CA LEU A 189 15.47 22.17 -10.93
C LEU A 189 16.04 22.13 -12.36
N GLY A 190 15.56 22.97 -13.27
CA GLY A 190 15.99 23.00 -14.67
C GLY A 190 15.56 21.78 -15.50
N ARG A 191 14.76 20.88 -14.93
CA ARG A 191 14.27 19.66 -15.60
C ARG A 191 12.90 19.24 -15.09
N GLN A 192 12.18 18.45 -15.88
CA GLN A 192 11.01 17.71 -15.39
C GLN A 192 11.46 16.58 -14.47
N SER A 193 10.75 16.37 -13.37
CA SER A 193 11.09 15.37 -12.37
C SER A 193 9.97 14.35 -12.21
N LYS A 194 10.35 13.08 -12.01
CA LYS A 194 9.41 11.99 -11.77
C LYS A 194 9.27 11.73 -10.27
N PHE A 195 8.04 11.70 -9.82
CA PHE A 195 7.68 11.51 -8.42
C PHE A 195 6.73 10.33 -8.27
N LEU A 196 6.70 9.77 -7.06
CA LEU A 196 5.70 8.78 -6.70
C LEU A 196 4.52 9.49 -6.05
N ARG A 197 3.33 9.30 -6.64
CA ARG A 197 2.05 9.68 -6.06
C ARG A 197 1.43 8.45 -5.41
N LEU A 198 0.92 8.64 -4.20
CA LEU A 198 0.23 7.62 -3.42
C LEU A 198 -1.18 8.14 -3.14
N ASN A 199 -2.17 7.60 -3.82
CA ASN A 199 -3.56 7.89 -3.51
C ASN A 199 -3.92 7.10 -2.24
N VAL A 200 -4.42 7.80 -1.22
CA VAL A 200 -4.78 7.21 0.06
C VAL A 200 -6.27 6.93 0.05
N LEU A 201 -6.66 5.67 0.21
CA LEU A 201 -8.05 5.24 0.18
C LEU A 201 -8.44 4.60 1.51
N PRO A 202 -9.58 4.99 2.11
CA PRO A 202 -10.07 4.30 3.29
C PRO A 202 -10.45 2.85 2.94
N CYS A 203 -10.16 1.93 3.85
CA CYS A 203 -10.65 0.56 3.79
C CYS A 203 -11.18 0.12 5.16
N GLY A 204 -12.28 -0.66 5.14
CA GLY A 204 -12.85 -1.23 6.35
C GLY A 204 -11.96 -2.34 6.90
N LEU A 205 -11.91 -2.47 8.24
CA LEU A 205 -11.22 -3.58 8.90
C LEU A 205 -11.96 -4.92 8.78
N ASN A 206 -13.27 -4.87 8.55
CA ASN A 206 -14.09 -6.04 8.33
C ASN A 206 -14.17 -6.30 6.83
N GLY A 207 -13.47 -7.33 6.35
CA GLY A 207 -13.88 -7.95 5.09
C GLY A 207 -15.36 -8.32 5.22
N VAL A 208 -16.16 -7.97 4.20
CA VAL A 208 -17.57 -8.38 4.07
C VAL A 208 -18.56 -7.68 5.03
N GLN A 209 -19.06 -6.51 4.63
CA GLN A 209 -20.49 -6.27 4.38
C GLN A 209 -20.69 -4.82 3.97
N GLY A 210 -21.35 -4.62 2.82
CA GLY A 210 -21.94 -3.32 2.52
C GLY A 210 -23.00 -3.00 3.57
N THR A 211 -22.84 -1.87 4.22
CA THR A 211 -23.94 -0.92 4.49
C THR A 211 -23.29 0.40 4.82
N ALA A 212 -23.54 1.38 3.95
CA ALA A 212 -23.27 2.77 4.25
C ALA A 212 -24.00 3.14 5.56
N ARG A 213 -23.27 3.38 6.64
CA ARG A 213 -23.73 4.38 7.61
C ARG A 213 -23.29 5.73 7.08
N GLN A 214 -24.15 6.33 6.26
CA GLN A 214 -24.16 7.77 6.07
C GLN A 214 -24.33 8.41 7.46
N SER A 215 -23.25 8.89 8.05
CA SER A 215 -23.35 9.91 9.08
C SER A 215 -23.70 11.23 8.37
N SER A 216 -24.99 11.41 8.09
CA SER A 216 -25.57 12.73 7.82
C SER A 216 -25.44 13.54 9.10
N VAL A 217 -24.44 14.41 9.17
CA VAL A 217 -24.46 15.54 10.10
C VAL A 217 -25.35 16.58 9.45
N ARG A 218 -26.62 16.65 9.89
CA ARG A 218 -27.47 17.80 9.58
C ARG A 218 -26.99 18.98 10.41
N VAL A 219 -26.36 19.95 9.77
CA VAL A 219 -26.23 21.29 10.33
C VAL A 219 -27.59 21.95 10.17
N THR A 220 -28.36 22.05 11.24
CA THR A 220 -29.54 22.92 11.29
C THR A 220 -29.07 24.37 11.26
N GLU A 221 -29.38 25.08 10.16
CA GLU A 221 -29.33 26.53 10.15
C GLU A 221 -30.28 27.08 11.23
N PRO A 222 -29.87 28.12 11.98
CA PRO A 222 -30.79 28.82 12.87
C PRO A 222 -31.78 29.61 12.01
N GLN A 223 -33.07 29.30 12.13
CA GLN A 223 -34.13 30.19 11.65
C GLN A 223 -34.01 31.53 12.38
N ALA A 224 -33.74 32.59 11.63
CA ALA A 224 -33.90 33.96 12.09
C ALA A 224 -35.39 34.21 12.37
N ALA A 225 -35.66 34.79 13.55
CA ALA A 225 -36.96 35.34 13.94
C ALA A 225 -37.20 36.69 13.28
#